data_AF-A0A8T5EKK6-F1
#
_entry.id   AF-A0A8T5EKK6-F1
#
_cell.length_a   1.000
_cell.length_b   1.000
_cell.length_c   1.000
_cell.angle_alpha   90.00
_cell.angle_beta   90.00
_cell.angle_gamma   90.00
#
_symmetry.space_group_name_H-M   'P 1'
#
loop_
_entity.id
_entity.type
_entity.pdbx_description
1 polymer ?
#
loop_
_entity_poly.entity_id
_entity_poly.type
_entity_poly.pdbx_seq_one_letter_code
_entity_poly.pdbx_strand_id
1 'polypeptide(L)'
;MRQRSVILSLFFVAIMMSSTVGCIGLTQVREALEGMRGEPTQGRISESYSLNHTFTGLSAAPFFASEEIKVNDRVTEINIYFRATMDFADNIQVGEARFVNAKLLMPDGSVFWEEEATNSTRPQEIRTYPPFVTGIWTLEVEARGYGADLVVVDSYDDFMVKVTVEQQCTYYPVEDDVCAFD
;
A
#
# COMPACT_ATOMS: atom_id res chain seq x y z
N MET A 1 -63.12 31.04 40.18
CA MET A 1 -62.98 30.19 38.98
C MET A 1 -61.85 30.62 38.04
N ARG A 2 -61.63 31.93 37.80
CA ARG A 2 -60.58 32.46 36.88
C ARG A 2 -59.14 32.00 37.19
N GLN A 3 -58.76 31.91 38.47
CA GLN A 3 -57.40 31.55 38.89
C GLN A 3 -57.07 30.05 38.71
N ARG A 4 -58.06 29.16 38.84
CA ARG A 4 -57.91 27.72 38.58
C ARG A 4 -57.71 27.42 37.08
N SER A 5 -58.39 28.18 36.21
CA SER A 5 -58.25 28.01 34.76
C SER A 5 -56.85 28.43 34.27
N VAL A 6 -56.27 29.48 34.85
CA VAL A 6 -54.91 29.97 34.51
C VAL A 6 -53.83 28.96 34.92
N ILE A 7 -53.96 28.36 36.10
CA ILE A 7 -53.02 27.33 36.59
C ILE A 7 -53.07 26.08 35.71
N LEU A 8 -54.27 25.65 35.31
CA LEU A 8 -54.46 24.48 34.45
C LEU A 8 -53.86 24.70 33.04
N SER A 9 -54.04 25.89 32.47
CA SER A 9 -53.41 26.25 31.21
C SER A 9 -51.89 26.34 31.31
N LEU A 10 -51.34 26.81 32.44
CA LEU A 10 -49.89 26.84 32.66
C LEU A 10 -49.31 25.42 32.70
N PHE A 11 -49.99 24.49 33.38
CA PHE A 11 -49.59 23.08 33.42
C PHE A 11 -49.61 22.43 32.04
N PHE A 12 -50.65 22.70 31.24
CA PHE A 12 -50.75 22.19 29.87
C PHE A 12 -49.64 22.71 28.96
N VAL A 13 -49.30 24.00 29.07
CA VAL A 13 -48.19 24.60 28.32
C VAL A 13 -46.84 24.00 28.76
N ALA A 14 -46.64 23.78 30.06
CA ALA A 14 -45.41 23.14 30.57
C ALA A 14 -45.24 21.70 30.06
N ILE A 15 -46.31 20.92 30.00
CA ILE A 15 -46.29 19.54 29.48
C ILE A 15 -46.03 19.54 27.97
N MET A 16 -46.69 20.41 27.20
CA MET A 16 -46.44 20.54 25.75
C MET A 16 -44.99 20.94 25.44
N MET A 17 -44.44 21.92 26.17
CA MET A 17 -43.04 22.34 26.03
C MET A 17 -42.06 21.22 26.37
N SER A 18 -42.39 20.33 27.32
CA SER A 18 -41.54 19.19 27.65
C SER A 18 -41.54 18.10 26.58
N SER A 19 -42.64 17.97 25.82
CA SER A 19 -42.80 16.91 24.81
C SER A 19 -42.06 17.17 23.49
N THR A 20 -41.68 18.41 23.20
CA THR A 20 -40.97 18.78 21.96
C THR A 20 -39.44 18.66 22.06
N VAL A 21 -38.89 18.50 23.27
CA VAL A 21 -37.43 18.43 23.51
C VAL A 21 -36.86 17.03 23.28
N GLY A 22 -37.72 16.00 23.24
CA GLY A 22 -37.30 14.60 23.33
C GLY A 22 -36.56 14.01 22.11
N CYS A 23 -36.70 14.58 20.91
CA CYS A 23 -36.08 14.01 19.70
C CYS A 23 -35.30 15.02 18.85
N ILE A 24 -35.74 16.28 18.77
CA ILE A 24 -35.03 17.33 18.02
C ILE A 24 -33.79 17.82 18.78
N GLY A 25 -33.81 17.77 20.11
CA GLY A 25 -32.65 18.16 20.93
C GLY A 25 -31.45 17.25 20.70
N LEU A 26 -31.67 15.95 20.44
CA LEU A 26 -30.58 14.98 20.27
C LEU A 26 -29.82 15.18 18.95
N THR A 27 -30.50 15.59 17.88
CA THR A 27 -29.82 15.86 16.60
C THR A 27 -28.96 17.11 16.67
N GLN A 28 -29.44 18.18 17.31
CA GLN A 28 -28.67 19.41 17.50
C GLN A 28 -27.47 19.19 18.43
N VAL A 29 -27.63 18.39 19.49
CA VAL A 29 -26.51 18.02 20.37
C VAL A 29 -25.48 17.16 19.61
N ARG A 30 -25.92 16.23 18.75
CA ARG A 30 -24.99 15.45 17.91
C ARG A 30 -24.21 16.34 16.94
N GLU A 31 -24.88 17.22 16.22
CA GLU A 31 -24.24 18.13 15.27
C GLU A 31 -23.28 19.11 15.96
N ALA A 32 -23.66 19.62 17.14
CA ALA A 32 -22.78 20.45 17.96
C ALA A 32 -21.52 19.68 18.42
N LEU A 33 -21.67 18.40 18.80
CA LEU A 33 -20.53 17.56 19.17
C LEU A 33 -19.65 17.20 17.96
N GLU A 34 -20.22 16.95 16.77
CA GLU A 34 -19.45 16.75 15.54
C GLU A 34 -18.69 18.02 15.14
N GLY A 35 -19.26 19.21 15.35
CA GLY A 35 -18.57 20.48 15.13
C GLY A 35 -17.39 20.72 16.08
N MET A 36 -17.40 20.10 17.26
CA MET A 36 -16.29 20.12 18.21
C MET A 36 -15.23 19.05 17.93
N ARG A 37 -15.46 18.15 16.97
CA ARG A 37 -14.63 16.98 16.68
C ARG A 37 -13.29 17.34 16.03
N GLY A 38 -13.15 18.53 15.46
CA GLY A 38 -11.99 18.92 14.65
C GLY A 38 -12.06 18.39 13.23
N GLU A 39 -11.30 18.98 12.32
CA GLU A 39 -11.31 18.57 10.91
C GLU A 39 -10.50 17.28 10.69
N PRO A 40 -10.96 16.37 9.81
CA PRO A 40 -10.19 15.20 9.42
C PRO A 40 -8.93 15.60 8.65
N THR A 41 -7.86 14.82 8.80
CA THR A 41 -6.60 15.05 8.08
C THR A 41 -6.29 13.92 7.11
N GLN A 42 -5.61 14.25 6.00
CA GLN A 42 -5.25 13.28 4.98
C GLN A 42 -3.98 12.53 5.37
N GLY A 43 -4.07 11.20 5.37
CA GLY A 43 -3.00 10.26 5.62
C GLY A 43 -2.57 9.50 4.36
N ARG A 44 -1.43 8.82 4.47
CA ARG A 44 -0.94 7.86 3.46
C ARG A 44 -0.55 6.57 4.16
N ILE A 45 -1.00 5.44 3.64
CA ILE A 45 -0.53 4.11 4.03
C ILE A 45 0.23 3.51 2.86
N SER A 46 1.41 2.96 3.15
CA SER A 46 2.24 2.28 2.16
C SER A 46 2.37 0.81 2.50
N GLU A 47 2.13 -0.07 1.54
CA GLU A 47 2.37 -1.51 1.63
C GLU A 47 3.46 -1.88 0.63
N SER A 48 4.44 -2.70 1.04
CA SER A 48 5.57 -3.05 0.18
C SER A 48 5.75 -4.56 0.06
N TYR A 49 5.98 -4.99 -1.17
CA TYR A 49 6.16 -6.37 -1.62
C TYR A 49 7.56 -6.49 -2.20
N SER A 50 8.30 -7.55 -1.89
CA SER A 50 9.69 -7.64 -2.32
C SER A 50 10.16 -9.06 -2.57
N LEU A 51 10.78 -9.26 -3.72
CA LEU A 51 11.45 -10.47 -4.11
C LEU A 51 12.95 -10.20 -4.21
N ASN A 52 13.74 -10.95 -3.44
CA ASN A 52 15.19 -10.88 -3.46
C ASN A 52 15.81 -12.28 -3.40
N HIS A 53 17.00 -12.40 -3.94
CA HIS A 53 17.76 -13.64 -3.89
C HIS A 53 19.25 -13.37 -3.97
N THR A 54 20.04 -14.20 -3.31
CA THR A 54 21.50 -14.24 -3.40
C THR A 54 21.90 -15.65 -3.78
N PHE A 55 22.53 -15.79 -4.94
CA PHE A 55 22.97 -17.08 -5.44
C PHE A 55 24.23 -17.52 -4.68
N THR A 56 24.37 -18.80 -4.38
CA THR A 56 25.50 -19.35 -3.61
C THR A 56 26.21 -20.53 -4.28
N GLY A 57 25.77 -20.92 -5.48
CA GLY A 57 26.29 -22.09 -6.21
C GLY A 57 27.28 -21.73 -7.32
N LEU A 58 28.36 -22.52 -7.45
CA LEU A 58 29.38 -22.37 -8.49
C LEU A 58 28.85 -22.62 -9.92
N SER A 59 27.67 -23.23 -10.03
CA SER A 59 26.94 -23.43 -11.28
C SER A 59 25.74 -22.49 -11.35
N ALA A 60 25.38 -22.04 -12.55
CA ALA A 60 24.19 -21.25 -12.78
C ALA A 60 22.96 -21.97 -12.23
N ALA A 61 22.38 -21.41 -11.17
CA ALA A 61 21.16 -21.94 -10.59
C ALA A 61 19.97 -21.11 -11.10
N PRO A 62 18.91 -21.73 -11.62
CA PRO A 62 17.68 -21.01 -11.91
C PRO A 62 16.96 -20.67 -10.60
N PHE A 63 16.31 -19.53 -10.58
CA PHE A 63 15.46 -19.05 -9.51
C PHE A 63 14.16 -18.49 -10.11
N PHE A 64 13.03 -18.83 -9.50
CA PHE A 64 11.73 -18.26 -9.84
C PHE A 64 10.96 -17.97 -8.56
N ALA A 65 10.38 -16.78 -8.47
CA ALA A 65 9.46 -16.42 -7.40
C ALA A 65 8.36 -15.49 -7.94
N SER A 66 7.19 -15.57 -7.31
CA SER A 66 6.04 -14.73 -7.62
C SER A 66 5.35 -14.28 -6.33
N GLU A 67 4.83 -13.06 -6.32
CA GLU A 67 4.09 -12.47 -5.21
C GLU A 67 2.85 -11.73 -5.73
N GLU A 68 1.71 -11.92 -5.05
CA GLU A 68 0.46 -11.26 -5.41
C GLU A 68 0.32 -9.91 -4.68
N ILE A 69 -0.08 -8.88 -5.42
CA ILE A 69 -0.23 -7.51 -4.95
C ILE A 69 -1.67 -7.07 -5.15
N LYS A 70 -2.35 -6.66 -4.09
CA LYS A 70 -3.74 -6.19 -4.18
C LYS A 70 -3.79 -4.69 -4.52
N VAL A 71 -4.23 -4.36 -5.73
CA VAL A 71 -4.41 -2.98 -6.17
C VAL A 71 -5.91 -2.65 -6.19
N ASN A 72 -6.31 -1.65 -5.41
CA ASN A 72 -7.68 -1.13 -5.35
C ASN A 72 -7.77 0.27 -5.97
N ASP A 73 -8.98 0.81 -6.00
CA ASP A 73 -9.32 2.15 -6.47
C ASP A 73 -8.73 3.29 -5.62
N ARG A 74 -8.27 2.98 -4.39
CA ARG A 74 -7.67 3.95 -3.46
C ARG A 74 -6.15 4.08 -3.63
N VAL A 75 -5.53 3.24 -4.46
CA VAL A 75 -4.09 3.33 -4.72
C VAL A 75 -3.80 4.61 -5.48
N THR A 76 -2.94 5.46 -4.92
CA THR A 76 -2.56 6.76 -5.48
C THR A 76 -1.17 6.75 -6.10
N GLU A 77 -0.32 5.81 -5.73
CA GLU A 77 1.05 5.71 -6.27
C GLU A 77 1.52 4.25 -6.20
N ILE A 78 2.19 3.80 -7.25
CA ILE A 78 2.96 2.55 -7.24
C ILE A 78 4.42 2.94 -7.52
N ASN A 79 5.32 2.59 -6.60
CA ASN A 79 6.76 2.79 -6.73
C ASN A 79 7.47 1.45 -6.93
N ILE A 80 8.29 1.35 -7.97
CA ILE A 80 9.03 0.14 -8.34
C ILE A 80 10.52 0.43 -8.22
N TYR A 81 11.20 -0.39 -7.41
CA TYR A 81 12.63 -0.39 -7.23
C TYR A 81 13.21 -1.71 -7.74
N PHE A 82 14.23 -1.62 -8.59
CA PHE A 82 14.96 -2.77 -9.11
C PHE A 82 16.46 -2.58 -8.94
N ARG A 83 17.15 -3.64 -8.52
CA ARG A 83 18.60 -3.73 -8.50
C ARG A 83 19.02 -5.15 -8.82
N ALA A 84 20.03 -5.29 -9.67
CA ALA A 84 20.78 -6.52 -9.84
C ALA A 84 22.27 -6.23 -9.67
N THR A 85 22.96 -7.04 -8.88
CA THR A 85 24.42 -7.09 -8.82
C THR A 85 24.84 -8.39 -9.46
N MET A 86 25.65 -8.31 -10.51
CA MET A 86 26.30 -9.46 -11.12
C MET A 86 27.79 -9.28 -11.01
N ASP A 87 28.41 -10.13 -10.21
CA ASP A 87 29.84 -10.05 -9.91
C ASP A 87 30.64 -10.90 -10.91
N PHE A 88 31.96 -10.73 -10.99
CA PHE A 88 32.85 -11.47 -11.91
C PHE A 88 32.51 -11.44 -13.42
N ALA A 89 31.90 -10.36 -13.93
CA ALA A 89 31.59 -10.21 -15.36
C ALA A 89 32.77 -10.44 -16.31
N ASP A 90 33.99 -10.13 -15.87
CA ASP A 90 35.16 -10.04 -16.74
C ASP A 90 36.11 -11.26 -16.69
N ASN A 91 35.99 -12.18 -15.71
CA ASN A 91 37.04 -13.17 -15.42
C ASN A 91 36.64 -14.65 -15.53
N ILE A 92 35.37 -14.97 -15.71
CA ILE A 92 34.92 -16.37 -15.85
C ILE A 92 34.19 -16.49 -17.19
N GLN A 93 34.59 -17.44 -18.04
CA GLN A 93 33.77 -17.85 -19.18
C GLN A 93 32.56 -18.59 -18.62
N VAL A 94 31.56 -17.82 -18.23
CA VAL A 94 30.32 -18.31 -17.70
C VAL A 94 29.57 -19.00 -18.85
N GLY A 95 29.59 -20.33 -18.87
CA GLY A 95 29.07 -21.15 -19.97
C GLY A 95 27.55 -21.08 -20.19
N GLU A 96 26.81 -20.43 -19.29
CA GLU A 96 25.38 -20.17 -19.43
C GLU A 96 25.07 -18.69 -19.22
N ALA A 97 24.07 -18.17 -19.94
CA ALA A 97 23.62 -16.79 -19.80
C ALA A 97 23.02 -16.55 -18.41
N ARG A 98 23.67 -15.69 -17.61
CA ARG A 98 23.11 -15.14 -16.37
C ARG A 98 22.15 -14.01 -16.69
N PHE A 99 21.06 -13.93 -15.96
CA PHE A 99 20.07 -12.88 -16.14
C PHE A 99 19.18 -12.73 -14.90
N VAL A 100 18.55 -11.58 -14.78
CA VAL A 100 17.42 -11.33 -13.89
C VAL A 100 16.36 -10.65 -14.74
N ASN A 101 15.20 -11.28 -14.88
CA ASN A 101 14.03 -10.70 -15.53
C ASN A 101 12.94 -10.55 -14.47
N ALA A 102 12.56 -9.31 -14.20
CA ALA A 102 11.51 -8.96 -13.26
C ALA A 102 10.31 -8.37 -14.02
N LYS A 103 9.10 -8.84 -13.70
CA LYS A 103 7.85 -8.40 -14.32
C LYS A 103 6.83 -8.05 -13.25
N LEU A 104 6.07 -7.00 -13.53
CA LEU A 104 4.83 -6.70 -12.82
C LEU A 104 3.68 -6.86 -13.81
N LEU A 105 2.82 -7.84 -13.55
CA LEU A 105 1.69 -8.20 -14.39
C LEU A 105 0.40 -7.59 -13.85
N MET A 106 -0.43 -7.09 -14.76
CA MET A 106 -1.79 -6.66 -14.47
C MET A 106 -2.73 -7.85 -14.26
N PRO A 107 -3.95 -7.64 -13.72
CA PRO A 107 -4.91 -8.72 -13.46
C PRO A 107 -5.34 -9.53 -14.69
N ASP A 108 -5.18 -8.98 -15.90
CA ASP A 108 -5.46 -9.66 -17.17
C ASP A 108 -4.26 -10.46 -17.71
N GLY A 109 -3.12 -10.46 -16.99
CA GLY A 109 -1.87 -11.09 -17.38
C GLY A 109 -1.00 -10.25 -18.32
N SER A 110 -1.40 -9.03 -18.66
CA SER A 110 -0.57 -8.13 -19.46
C SER A 110 0.57 -7.52 -18.64
N VAL A 111 1.71 -7.26 -19.29
CA VAL A 111 2.89 -6.70 -18.63
C VAL A 111 2.68 -5.21 -18.39
N PHE A 112 2.68 -4.79 -17.13
CA PHE A 112 2.70 -3.38 -16.75
C PHE A 112 4.11 -2.80 -16.78
N TRP A 113 5.06 -3.54 -16.24
CA TRP A 113 6.47 -3.17 -16.15
C TRP A 113 7.32 -4.43 -16.27
N GLU A 114 8.45 -4.30 -16.95
CA GLU A 114 9.45 -5.35 -17.12
C GLU A 114 10.84 -4.72 -17.11
N GLU A 115 11.78 -5.36 -16.43
CA GLU A 115 13.20 -5.00 -16.44
C GLU A 115 14.03 -6.27 -16.55
N GLU A 116 14.97 -6.27 -17.49
CA GLU A 116 15.91 -7.36 -17.70
C GLU A 116 17.34 -6.84 -17.47
N ALA A 117 18.08 -7.55 -16.62
CA ALA A 117 19.47 -7.28 -16.35
C ALA A 117 20.32 -8.51 -16.65
N THR A 118 21.39 -8.32 -17.44
CA THR A 118 22.45 -9.31 -17.68
C THR A 118 23.80 -8.88 -17.10
N ASN A 119 23.83 -7.68 -16.49
CA ASN A 119 24.97 -7.10 -15.79
C ASN A 119 24.49 -6.34 -14.55
N SER A 120 25.43 -5.96 -13.70
CA SER A 120 25.17 -5.09 -12.54
C SER A 120 24.47 -3.80 -12.97
N THR A 121 23.27 -3.56 -12.45
CA THR A 121 22.47 -2.36 -12.75
C THR A 121 21.64 -1.94 -11.56
N ARG A 122 21.38 -0.64 -11.49
CA ARG A 122 20.52 -0.01 -10.49
C ARG A 122 19.79 1.16 -11.17
N PRO A 123 18.76 0.87 -11.98
CA PRO A 123 17.97 1.92 -12.61
C PRO A 123 17.32 2.81 -11.55
N GLN A 124 16.89 4.00 -11.99
CA GLN A 124 16.16 4.91 -11.12
C GLN A 124 14.80 4.30 -10.74
N GLU A 125 14.35 4.55 -9.51
CA GLU A 125 13.01 4.19 -9.05
C GLU A 125 11.92 4.77 -9.97
N ILE A 126 10.96 3.92 -10.34
CA ILE A 126 9.86 4.29 -11.21
C ILE A 126 8.63 4.53 -10.34
N ARG A 127 8.06 5.73 -10.46
CA ARG A 127 6.81 6.11 -9.80
C ARG A 127 5.73 6.28 -10.84
N THR A 128 4.62 5.59 -10.66
CA THR A 128 3.45 5.68 -11.52
C THR A 128 2.24 6.11 -10.71
N TYR A 129 1.27 6.70 -11.39
CA TYR A 129 0.07 7.31 -10.80
C TYR A 129 -1.18 6.81 -11.55
N PRO A 130 -2.37 6.85 -10.93
CA PRO A 130 -3.62 6.42 -11.55
C PRO A 130 -3.86 7.03 -12.94
N PRO A 131 -4.60 6.34 -13.83
CA PRO A 131 -5.51 5.24 -13.54
C PRO A 131 -4.83 3.86 -13.42
N PHE A 132 -5.17 3.11 -12.38
CA PHE A 132 -4.77 1.71 -12.22
C PHE A 132 -5.96 0.77 -12.39
N VAL A 133 -5.70 -0.41 -12.96
CA VAL A 133 -6.70 -1.47 -13.03
C VAL A 133 -6.83 -2.12 -11.65
N THR A 134 -8.05 -2.10 -11.10
CA THR A 134 -8.35 -2.79 -9.84
C THR A 134 -8.27 -4.31 -10.02
N GLY A 135 -7.59 -4.98 -9.10
CA GLY A 135 -7.48 -6.44 -9.10
C GLY A 135 -6.23 -6.94 -8.39
N ILE A 136 -5.94 -8.22 -8.59
CA ILE A 136 -4.71 -8.84 -8.12
C ILE A 136 -3.67 -8.71 -9.22
N TRP A 137 -2.58 -8.03 -8.91
CA TRP A 137 -1.40 -7.89 -9.75
C TRP A 137 -0.38 -8.93 -9.31
N THR A 138 0.54 -9.30 -10.20
CA THR A 138 1.54 -10.34 -9.90
C THR A 138 2.93 -9.80 -10.17
N LEU A 139 3.75 -9.73 -9.11
CA LEU A 139 5.18 -9.48 -9.22
C LEU A 139 5.88 -10.82 -9.42
N GLU A 140 6.60 -10.97 -10.53
CA GLU A 140 7.31 -12.21 -10.87
C GLU A 140 8.78 -11.90 -11.14
N VAL A 141 9.66 -12.79 -10.69
CA VAL A 141 11.08 -12.73 -11.03
C VAL A 141 11.53 -14.11 -11.50
N GLU A 142 12.08 -14.15 -12.70
CA GLU A 142 12.86 -15.26 -13.21
C GLU A 142 14.32 -14.85 -13.28
N ALA A 143 15.20 -15.62 -12.67
CA ALA A 143 16.61 -15.29 -12.60
C ALA A 143 17.49 -16.52 -12.73
N ARG A 144 18.73 -16.30 -13.15
CA ARG A 144 19.79 -17.29 -13.16
C ARG A 144 21.11 -16.62 -12.82
N GLY A 145 21.78 -17.10 -11.79
CA GLY A 145 23.02 -16.51 -11.29
C GLY A 145 23.94 -17.51 -10.61
N TYR A 146 25.11 -17.00 -10.23
CA TYR A 146 26.21 -17.75 -9.63
C TYR A 146 26.54 -17.22 -8.24
N GLY A 147 27.15 -18.07 -7.43
CA GLY A 147 27.72 -17.69 -6.15
C GLY A 147 28.90 -18.56 -5.77
N ALA A 148 29.94 -17.95 -5.25
CA ALA A 148 31.17 -18.62 -4.86
C ALA A 148 31.71 -18.02 -3.57
N ASP A 149 31.84 -18.87 -2.56
CA ASP A 149 32.74 -18.63 -1.44
C ASP A 149 34.14 -19.04 -1.89
N LEU A 150 34.98 -18.07 -2.26
CA LEU A 150 36.38 -18.31 -2.58
C LEU A 150 37.22 -17.86 -1.39
N VAL A 151 38.22 -18.67 -1.04
CA VAL A 151 39.16 -18.51 0.10
C VAL A 151 39.72 -17.08 0.30
N VAL A 152 39.71 -16.24 -0.75
CA VAL A 152 40.23 -14.85 -0.72
C VAL A 152 39.14 -13.80 -1.01
N VAL A 153 38.07 -14.12 -1.74
CA VAL A 153 37.01 -13.19 -2.14
C VAL A 153 35.68 -13.93 -2.26
N ASP A 154 34.71 -13.56 -1.43
CA ASP A 154 33.33 -13.99 -1.61
C ASP A 154 32.69 -13.20 -2.75
N SER A 155 31.98 -13.90 -3.62
CA SER A 155 31.31 -13.29 -4.77
C SER A 155 29.98 -13.94 -5.06
N TYR A 156 28.94 -13.13 -5.11
CA TYR A 156 27.57 -13.59 -5.26
C TYR A 156 26.83 -12.67 -6.22
N ASP A 157 26.14 -13.27 -7.19
CA ASP A 157 25.09 -12.57 -7.90
C ASP A 157 23.91 -12.37 -6.94
N ASP A 158 23.34 -11.18 -6.93
CA ASP A 158 22.18 -10.84 -6.11
C ASP A 158 21.21 -9.94 -6.86
N PHE A 159 19.94 -10.01 -6.49
CA PHE A 159 18.96 -9.05 -6.94
C PHE A 159 17.95 -8.70 -5.85
N MET A 160 17.32 -7.55 -6.04
CA MET A 160 16.20 -7.08 -5.24
C MET A 160 15.22 -6.34 -6.12
N VAL A 161 13.97 -6.78 -6.08
CA VAL A 161 12.82 -6.09 -6.65
C VAL A 161 11.87 -5.75 -5.53
N LYS A 162 11.44 -4.49 -5.47
CA LYS A 162 10.49 -4.01 -4.47
C LYS A 162 9.41 -3.18 -5.14
N VAL A 163 8.16 -3.55 -4.92
CA VAL A 163 6.98 -2.78 -5.34
C VAL A 163 6.32 -2.22 -4.09
N THR A 164 6.13 -0.91 -4.05
CA THR A 164 5.45 -0.22 -2.96
C THR A 164 4.16 0.39 -3.48
N VAL A 165 3.04 0.02 -2.88
CA VAL A 165 1.70 0.52 -3.19
C VAL A 165 1.32 1.52 -2.10
N GLU A 166 1.02 2.76 -2.50
CA GLU A 166 0.57 3.79 -1.56
C GLU A 166 -0.90 4.12 -1.78
N GLN A 167 -1.63 4.20 -0.67
CA GLN A 167 -3.06 4.52 -0.62
C GLN A 167 -3.29 5.77 0.22
N GLN A 168 -4.25 6.60 -0.21
CA GLN A 168 -4.75 7.70 0.62
C GLN A 168 -5.79 7.19 1.63
N CYS A 169 -5.77 7.76 2.82
CA CYS A 169 -6.67 7.42 3.90
C CYS A 169 -6.94 8.67 4.77
N THR A 170 -7.96 8.62 5.61
CA THR A 170 -8.38 9.75 6.44
C THR A 170 -8.12 9.45 7.91
N TYR A 171 -7.43 10.35 8.61
CA TYR A 171 -7.31 10.30 10.06
C TYR A 171 -8.42 11.11 10.71
N TYR A 172 -9.20 10.42 11.56
CA TYR A 172 -10.26 11.04 12.34
C TYR A 172 -9.76 11.34 13.76
N PRO A 173 -9.91 12.58 14.26
CA PRO A 173 -9.31 13.05 15.52
C PRO A 173 -9.80 12.37 16.82
N VAL A 174 -10.79 11.48 16.76
CA VAL A 174 -11.35 10.77 17.94
C VAL A 174 -10.97 9.29 17.96
N GLU A 175 -10.43 8.77 16.86
CA GLU A 175 -10.00 7.39 16.74
C GLU A 175 -8.46 7.35 16.86
N ASP A 176 -7.93 6.41 17.64
CA ASP A 176 -6.51 6.30 18.07
C ASP A 176 -5.50 6.19 16.91
N ASP A 177 -5.24 7.28 16.18
CA ASP A 177 -4.34 7.37 15.01
C ASP A 177 -4.55 6.22 13.99
N VAL A 178 -5.77 5.68 13.91
CA VAL A 178 -6.12 4.65 12.93
C VAL A 178 -6.55 5.36 11.65
N CYS A 179 -5.83 5.12 10.57
CA CYS A 179 -6.25 5.64 9.27
C CYS A 179 -7.44 4.83 8.75
N ALA A 180 -8.55 5.51 8.52
CA ALA A 180 -9.76 4.92 7.97
C ALA A 180 -9.81 5.11 6.45
N PHE A 181 -10.35 4.12 5.76
CA PHE A 181 -10.66 4.22 4.34
C PHE A 181 -12.13 4.62 4.19
N ASP A 182 -12.37 5.82 3.68
CA ASP A 182 -13.71 6.27 3.30
C ASP A 182 -14.15 5.64 1.95
#